data_AF-A0A3D4I1D7-F1
#
_entry.id   AF-A0A3D4I1D7-F1
#
_cell.length_a   1.000
_cell.length_b   1.000
_cell.length_c   1.000
_cell.angle_alpha   90.00
_cell.angle_beta   90.00
_cell.angle_gamma   90.00
#
_symmetry.space_group_name_H-M   'P 1'
#
loop_
_entity.id
_entity.type
_entity.pdbx_description
1 polymer ?
#
loop_
_entity_poly.entity_id
_entity_poly.type
_entity_poly.pdbx_seq_one_letter_code
_entity_poly.pdbx_strand_id
1 'polypeptide(L)' 'CGEPLMSKDVMMGVSRLFAKEGSDAWYTKEASEMLPKGTKCPKCGCTEFIKEHDIMDVWFDS' A
#
# COMPACT_ATOMS: atom_id res chain seq x y z
N CYS A 1 8.34 12.10 4.83
CA CYS A 1 8.67 13.02 3.72
C CYS A 1 7.47 13.39 2.86
N GLY A 2 6.30 12.74 3.03
CA GLY A 2 5.10 13.02 2.21
C GLY A 2 5.17 12.47 0.79
N GLU A 3 6.25 11.76 0.44
CA GLU A 3 6.40 11.17 -0.88
C GLU A 3 5.59 9.87 -1.00
N PRO A 4 4.78 9.72 -2.05
CA PRO A 4 4.11 8.45 -2.35
C PRO A 4 5.12 7.32 -2.58
N LEU A 5 4.88 6.17 -1.95
CA LEU A 5 5.68 4.98 -2.18
C LEU A 5 5.20 4.23 -3.43
N MET A 6 5.67 4.64 -4.60
CA MET A 6 5.37 3.98 -5.87
C MET A 6 6.45 2.95 -6.22
N SER A 7 6.33 1.73 -5.70
CA SER A 7 7.21 0.60 -6.04
C SER A 7 6.42 -0.58 -6.58
N LYS A 8 6.92 -1.19 -7.66
CA LYS A 8 6.30 -2.38 -8.26
C LYS A 8 6.17 -3.52 -7.27
N ASP A 9 7.18 -3.76 -6.45
CA ASP A 9 7.16 -4.86 -5.47
C ASP A 9 6.13 -4.63 -4.37
N VAL A 10 5.96 -3.37 -3.97
CA VAL A 10 4.94 -2.94 -3.00
C VAL A 10 3.55 -3.11 -3.59
N MET A 11 3.30 -2.59 -4.80
CA MET A 11 2.03 -2.72 -5.50
C MET A 11 1.63 -4.18 -5.72
N MET A 12 2.58 -5.03 -6.12
CA MET A 12 2.36 -6.47 -6.27
C MET A 12 2.11 -7.18 -4.93
N GLY A 13 2.72 -6.70 -3.83
CA GLY A 13 2.44 -7.18 -2.48
C GLY A 13 1.01 -6.90 -2.06
N VAL A 14 0.56 -5.66 -2.23
CA VAL A 14 -0.82 -5.24 -1.95
C VAL A 14 -1.82 -5.97 -2.84
N SER A 15 -1.55 -6.09 -4.14
CA SER A 15 -2.41 -6.83 -5.07
C SER A 15 -2.61 -8.29 -4.66
N ARG A 16 -1.54 -8.98 -4.22
CA ARG A 16 -1.65 -10.35 -3.70
C ARG A 16 -2.44 -10.42 -2.39
N LEU A 17 -2.30 -9.43 -1.51
CA LEU A 17 -3.08 -9.35 -0.29
C LEU A 17 -4.57 -9.20 -0.62
N PHE A 18 -4.92 -8.29 -1.53
CA PHE A 18 -6.30 -8.07 -1.96
C PHE A 18 -6.88 -9.30 -2.65
N ALA A 19 -6.09 -10.00 -3.48
CA ALA A 19 -6.53 -11.25 -4.10
C ALA A 19 -6.84 -12.36 -3.08
N LYS A 20 -6.22 -12.33 -1.90
CA LYS A 20 -6.39 -13.34 -0.85
C LYS A 20 -7.49 -12.97 0.16
N GLU A 21 -7.57 -11.70 0.54
CA GLU A 21 -8.35 -11.23 1.69
C GLU A 21 -9.42 -10.20 1.32
N GLY A 22 -9.47 -9.76 0.05
CA GLY A 22 -10.33 -8.67 -0.41
C GLY A 22 -9.73 -7.29 -0.17
N SER A 23 -10.37 -6.26 -0.74
CA SER A 23 -9.96 -4.86 -0.58
C SER A 23 -10.12 -4.34 0.85
N ASP A 24 -11.00 -4.95 1.66
CA ASP A 24 -11.21 -4.61 3.07
C ASP A 24 -9.95 -4.80 3.93
N ALA A 25 -8.99 -5.60 3.44
CA ALA A 25 -7.66 -5.70 4.03
C ALA A 25 -7.01 -4.31 4.20
N TRP A 26 -7.23 -3.37 3.28
CA TRP A 26 -6.71 -1.99 3.33
C TRP A 26 -7.12 -1.24 4.59
N TYR A 27 -8.32 -1.50 5.09
CA TYR A 27 -8.86 -0.82 6.27
C TYR A 27 -8.51 -1.55 7.57
N THR A 28 -8.37 -2.87 7.51
CA THR A 28 -8.18 -3.71 8.71
C THR A 28 -6.72 -3.94 9.09
N LYS A 29 -5.78 -3.88 8.14
CA LYS A 29 -4.35 -4.11 8.40
C LYS A 29 -3.54 -2.83 8.53
N GLU A 30 -2.45 -2.91 9.27
CA GLU A 30 -1.47 -1.83 9.36
C GLU A 30 -0.60 -1.75 8.10
N ALA A 31 -0.09 -0.55 7.78
CA ALA A 31 0.78 -0.35 6.62
C ALA A 31 2.00 -1.29 6.65
N SER A 32 2.56 -1.52 7.83
CA SER A 32 3.71 -2.41 8.04
C SER A 32 3.42 -3.88 7.73
N GLU A 33 2.16 -4.32 7.80
CA GLU A 33 1.73 -5.69 7.48
C GLU A 33 1.51 -5.90 5.98
N MET A 34 1.26 -4.81 5.26
CA MET A 34 1.02 -4.82 3.81
C MET A 34 2.30 -4.68 2.99
N LEU A 35 3.29 -3.98 3.57
CA LEU A 35 4.54 -3.71 2.91
C LEU A 35 5.50 -4.91 3.03
N PRO A 36 6.30 -5.20 1.99
CA PRO A 36 7.39 -6.16 2.10
C PRO A 36 8.34 -5.79 3.26
N LYS A 37 8.87 -6.79 3.95
CA LYS A 37 9.83 -6.57 5.05
C LYS A 37 11.04 -5.79 4.56
N GLY A 38 11.43 -4.76 5.31
CA GLY A 38 12.59 -3.92 4.99
C GLY A 38 12.32 -2.83 3.94
N THR A 39 11.05 -2.59 3.59
CA THR A 39 10.66 -1.45 2.75
C THR A 39 11.16 -0.14 3.36
N LYS A 40 11.83 0.67 2.54
CA LYS A 40 12.40 1.97 2.90
C LYS A 40 12.03 2.99 1.86
N CYS A 41 11.79 4.23 2.31
CA CYS A 41 11.58 5.33 1.40
C CYS A 41 12.88 5.62 0.63
N PRO A 42 12.88 5.63 -0.71
CA PRO A 42 14.10 5.87 -1.50
C PRO A 42 14.62 7.30 -1.37
N LYS A 43 13.78 8.27 -0.94
CA LYS A 43 14.17 9.67 -0.78
C LYS A 43 14.74 9.99 0.61
N CYS A 44 14.12 9.49 1.67
CA CYS A 44 14.48 9.87 3.05
C CYS A 44 14.92 8.71 3.95
N GLY A 45 14.88 7.47 3.46
CA GLY A 45 15.32 6.28 4.21
C GLY A 45 14.39 5.81 5.34
N CYS A 46 13.28 6.51 5.60
CA CYS A 46 12.30 6.12 6.61
C CYS A 46 11.68 4.75 6.31
N THR A 47 11.32 4.02 7.36
CA THR A 47 10.68 2.70 7.30
C THR A 47 9.22 2.71 7.75
N GLU A 48 8.75 3.84 8.28
CA GLU A 48 7.37 4.05 8.69
C GLU A 48 6.59 4.70 7.55
N PHE A 49 5.43 4.14 7.27
CA PHE A 49 4.55 4.57 6.20
C PHE A 49 3.13 4.72 6.75
N ILE A 50 2.41 5.71 6.22
CA ILE A 50 0.99 5.92 6.48
C ILE A 50 0.20 5.43 5.27
N LYS A 51 -1.00 4.90 5.51
CA LYS A 51 -1.90 4.49 4.43
C LYS A 51 -2.55 5.73 3.83
N GLU A 52 -2.71 5.71 2.50
CA GLU A 52 -3.60 6.65 1.83
C GLU A 52 -5.05 6.18 1.99
N HIS A 53 -5.96 7.14 2.17
CA HIS A 53 -7.39 6.89 2.36
C HIS A 53 -8.23 7.32 1.16
N ASP A 54 -7.64 8.04 0.22
CA ASP A 54 -8.27 8.30 -1.07
C ASP A 54 -8.51 6.99 -1.83
N ILE A 55 -9.73 6.83 -2.32
CA ILE A 55 -10.18 5.65 -3.07
C ILE A 55 -10.28 5.95 -4.55
N MET A 56 -10.25 4.88 -5.33
CA MET A 56 -10.47 4.95 -6.77
C MET A 56 -11.92 5.36 -7.07
N ASP A 57 -12.10 6.16 -8.12
CA ASP A 57 -13.42 6.59 -8.57
C ASP A 57 -14.26 5.38 -9.02
N VAL A 58 -15.55 5.37 -8.67
CA VAL A 58 -16.51 4.34 -9.07
C VAL A 58 -16.65 4.20 -10.59
N TRP A 59 -16.33 5.27 -11.34
CA TRP A 59 -16.27 5.22 -12.81
C TRP A 59 -15.19 4.24 -13.33
N PHE A 60 -14.17 3.93 -12.53
CA PHE A 60 -13.10 3.00 -12.93
C PHE A 60 -13.49 1.52 -12.76
N ASP A 61 -14.52 1.24 -11.94
CA ASP A 61 -14.99 -0.12 -11.67
C ASP A 61 -16.09 -0.60 -12.66
N SER A 62 -16.60 0.32 -13.50
CA SER A 62 -17.63 0.05 -14.53
C SER A 62 -17.03 -0.20 -15.92
#